data_AF-A0A382HXH0-F1
#
_entry.id   AF-A0A382HXH0-F1
#
_cell.length_a   1.000
_cell.length_b   1.000
_cell.length_c   1.000
_cell.angle_alpha   90.00
_cell.angle_beta   90.00
_cell.angle_gamma   90.00
#
_symmetry.space_group_name_H-M   'P 1'
#
loop_
_entity.id
_entity.type
_entity.pdbx_description
1 polymer ?
#
loop_
_entity_poly.entity_id
_entity_poly.type
_entity_poly.pdbx_seq_one_letter_code
_entity_poly.pdbx_strand_id
1 'polypeptide(L)'
;DRYANEMKIPILTPPFIDKVNFTMTYHRPLQNYFSALLKAGLCVDSLEEWMSNKESAPGKRSRGENRARKEVPLFMAIRAVRIS
;
A
#
# COMPACT_ATOMS: atom_id res chain seq x y z
N ASP A 1 -3.50 1.28 17.14
CA ASP A 1 -3.65 1.75 15.75
C ASP A 1 -2.51 1.17 14.90
N ARG A 2 -2.80 0.48 13.79
CA ARG A 2 -1.77 -0.15 12.93
C ARG A 2 -1.37 0.74 11.75
N TYR A 3 -2.17 1.73 11.38
CA TYR A 3 -1.90 2.56 10.21
C TYR A 3 -0.77 3.56 10.49
N ALA A 4 -0.76 4.15 11.69
CA ALA A 4 0.23 5.13 12.11
C ALA A 4 1.61 4.55 12.50
N ASN A 5 1.77 3.22 12.47
CA ASN A 5 3.01 2.55 12.89
C ASN A 5 3.67 1.82 11.72
N GLU A 6 5.00 1.79 11.71
CA GLU A 6 5.72 0.99 10.72
C GLU A 6 5.57 -0.50 10.99
N MET A 7 5.38 -1.31 9.94
CA MET A 7 5.26 -2.76 10.08
C MET A 7 6.05 -3.48 8.99
N LYS A 8 6.62 -4.62 9.35
CA LYS A 8 7.20 -5.59 8.42
C LYS A 8 6.30 -6.82 8.44
N ILE A 9 5.71 -7.16 7.31
CA ILE A 9 4.70 -8.22 7.23
C ILE A 9 5.17 -9.22 6.16
N PRO A 10 5.34 -10.50 6.51
CA PRO A 10 5.66 -11.52 5.53
C PRO A 10 4.46 -11.78 4.60
N ILE A 11 4.71 -11.88 3.30
CA ILE A 11 3.74 -12.34 2.31
C ILE A 11 3.96 -13.84 2.14
N LEU A 12 3.02 -14.62 2.66
CA LEU A 12 3.03 -16.08 2.57
C LEU A 12 2.02 -16.51 1.49
N THR A 13 2.49 -17.15 0.43
CA THR A 13 1.64 -17.56 -0.71
C THR A 13 1.13 -19.00 -0.50
N PRO A 14 -0.20 -19.25 -0.42
CA PRO A 14 -0.74 -20.61 -0.38
C PRO A 14 -0.49 -21.40 -1.69
N PRO A 15 -0.52 -22.75 -1.70
CA PRO A 15 -0.90 -23.64 -0.59
C PRO A 15 0.24 -23.99 0.38
N PHE A 16 1.50 -23.77 -0.01
CA PHE A 16 2.66 -24.08 0.83
C PHE A 16 3.25 -22.80 1.42
N ILE A 17 3.12 -22.65 2.74
CA ILE A 17 3.81 -21.60 3.48
C ILE A 17 5.31 -21.97 3.52
N ASP A 18 6.07 -21.46 2.55
CA ASP A 18 7.53 -21.51 2.61
C ASP A 18 8.02 -20.49 3.65
N LYS A 19 8.40 -20.97 4.84
CA LYS A 19 8.94 -20.14 5.92
C LYS A 19 10.39 -19.68 5.65
N VAL A 20 11.02 -20.19 4.60
CA VAL A 20 12.38 -19.88 4.20
C VAL A 20 12.39 -18.90 3.02
N ASN A 21 11.59 -19.15 1.98
CA ASN A 21 11.48 -18.29 0.80
C ASN A 21 10.13 -17.56 0.75
N PHE A 22 10.08 -16.39 1.38
CA PHE A 22 8.92 -15.52 1.34
C PHE A 22 9.35 -14.07 1.07
N THR A 23 8.42 -13.26 0.56
CA THR A 23 8.66 -11.83 0.34
C THR A 23 8.17 -11.02 1.54
N MET A 24 8.77 -9.86 1.77
CA MET A 24 8.38 -8.93 2.84
C MET A 24 7.64 -7.75 2.25
N THR A 25 6.50 -7.37 2.84
CA THR A 25 5.91 -6.04 2.65
C THR A 25 6.23 -5.14 3.84
N TYR A 26 6.46 -3.87 3.54
CA TYR A 26 6.81 -2.86 4.51
C TYR A 26 5.71 -1.80 4.51
N HIS A 27 4.89 -1.80 5.55
CA HIS A 27 3.94 -0.71 5.77
C HIS A 27 4.68 0.46 6.41
N ARG A 28 4.54 1.64 5.82
CA ARG A 28 5.03 2.91 6.35
C ARG A 28 3.86 3.90 6.36
N PRO A 29 3.67 4.68 7.44
CA PRO A 29 2.70 5.75 7.45
C PRO A 29 2.98 6.78 6.34
N LEU A 30 1.93 7.45 5.84
CA LEU A 30 2.05 8.44 4.78
C LEU A 30 3.06 9.55 5.12
N GLN A 31 3.04 9.99 6.38
CA GLN A 31 3.99 10.99 6.90
C GLN A 31 5.46 10.60 6.66
N ASN A 32 5.79 9.31 6.71
CA ASN A 32 7.17 8.84 6.55
C ASN A 32 7.63 9.01 5.11
N TYR A 33 6.76 8.74 4.13
CA TYR A 33 7.06 9.00 2.71
C TYR A 33 7.30 10.49 2.45
N PHE A 34 6.41 11.36 2.95
CA PHE A 34 6.53 12.81 2.76
C PHE A 34 7.77 13.37 3.45
N SER A 35 8.06 12.93 4.67
CA SER A 35 9.26 13.33 5.42
C SER A 35 10.55 12.88 4.72
N ALA A 36 10.56 11.67 4.14
CA ALA A 36 11.71 11.15 3.42
C ALA A 36 11.96 11.92 2.11
N LEU A 37 10.91 12.22 1.34
CA LEU A 37 11.00 13.02 0.12
C LEU A 37 11.51 14.44 0.42
N LEU A 38 10.95 15.09 1.45
CA LEU A 38 11.40 16.42 1.86
C LEU A 38 12.89 16.43 2.27
N LYS A 39 13.33 15.44 3.06
CA LYS A 39 14.74 15.30 3.45
C LYS A 39 15.67 15.06 2.25
N ALA A 40 15.15 14.47 1.18
CA ALA A 40 15.86 14.29 -0.09
C ALA A 40 15.85 15.56 -0.98
N GLY A 41 15.28 16.67 -0.53
CA GLY A 41 15.18 17.91 -1.31
C GLY A 41 14.09 17.85 -2.38
N LEU A 42 13.08 17.01 -2.20
CA LEU A 42 11.95 16.85 -3.12
C LEU A 42 10.67 17.40 -2.46
N CYS A 43 9.94 18.25 -3.18
CA CYS A 43 8.60 18.73 -2.82
C CYS A 43 7.55 17.88 -3.52
N VAL A 44 6.60 17.32 -2.77
CA VAL A 44 5.46 16.61 -3.34
C VAL A 44 4.48 17.63 -3.92
N ASP A 45 4.23 17.57 -5.23
CA ASP A 45 3.35 18.51 -5.93
C ASP A 45 2.06 17.83 -6.43
N SER A 46 1.98 16.50 -6.38
CA SER A 46 0.78 15.73 -6.71
C SER A 46 0.77 14.39 -5.99
N LEU A 47 -0.42 13.97 -5.56
CA LEU A 47 -0.69 12.67 -4.97
C LEU A 47 -2.01 12.14 -5.54
N GLU A 48 -2.01 10.89 -5.97
CA GLU A 48 -3.19 10.18 -6.41
C GLU A 48 -3.34 8.84 -5.67
N GLU A 49 -4.57 8.48 -5.34
CA GLU A 49 -4.93 7.22 -4.70
C GLU A 49 -5.72 6.35 -5.69
N TRP A 50 -5.15 5.21 -6.09
CA TRP A 50 -5.72 4.36 -7.12
C TRP A 50 -6.40 3.14 -6.52
N MET A 51 -7.68 3.00 -6.84
CA MET A 51 -8.48 1.83 -6.51
C MET A 51 -8.23 0.69 -7.51
N SER A 52 -8.48 -0.53 -7.07
CA SER A 52 -8.39 -1.70 -7.95
C SER A 52 -9.71 -1.90 -8.70
N ASN A 53 -9.65 -2.00 -10.04
CA ASN A 53 -10.78 -2.42 -10.87
C ASN A 53 -11.05 -3.94 -10.83
N LYS A 54 -10.32 -4.69 -9.99
CA LYS A 54 -10.50 -6.13 -9.84
C LYS A 54 -11.85 -6.45 -9.20
N GLU A 55 -12.63 -7.31 -9.83
CA GLU A 55 -13.82 -7.90 -9.23
C GLU A 55 -13.51 -9.28 -8.64
N SER A 56 -14.06 -9.52 -7.46
CA SER A 56 -13.91 -10.80 -6.75
C SER A 56 -14.96 -11.78 -7.25
N ALA A 57 -14.57 -13.05 -7.41
CA ALA A 57 -15.47 -14.11 -7.86
C ALA A 57 -16.70 -14.25 -6.94
N PRO A 58 -17.87 -14.68 -7.45
CA PRO A 58 -19.07 -14.85 -6.65
C PRO A 58 -18.84 -15.75 -5.42
N GLY A 59 -19.28 -15.29 -4.25
CA GLY A 59 -19.13 -16.06 -3.00
C GLY A 59 -19.47 -15.24 -1.77
N LYS A 60 -19.51 -15.87 -0.60
CA LYS A 60 -19.91 -15.23 0.67
C LYS A 60 -19.09 -13.97 1.02
N ARG A 61 -17.84 -13.88 0.55
CA ARG A 61 -16.92 -12.75 0.81
C ARG A 61 -16.89 -11.70 -0.30
N SER A 62 -17.43 -11.98 -1.48
CA SER A 62 -17.22 -11.15 -2.67
C SER A 62 -17.71 -9.71 -2.50
N ARG A 63 -18.86 -9.52 -1.84
CA ARG A 63 -19.41 -8.18 -1.56
C ARG A 63 -18.48 -7.36 -0.67
N GLY A 64 -17.93 -7.96 0.38
CA GLY A 64 -17.01 -7.29 1.29
C GLY A 64 -15.67 -6.97 0.63
N GLU A 65 -15.12 -7.92 -0.12
CA GLU A 65 -13.87 -7.75 -0.86
C GLU A 65 -13.99 -6.65 -1.93
N ASN A 66 -15.07 -6.63 -2.70
CA ASN A 66 -15.31 -5.61 -3.72
C ASN A 66 -15.55 -4.23 -3.11
N ARG A 67 -16.23 -4.16 -1.95
CA ARG A 67 -16.38 -2.91 -1.20
C ARG A 67 -15.02 -2.38 -0.73
N ALA A 68 -14.21 -3.25 -0.11
CA ALA A 68 -12.87 -2.88 0.35
C ALA A 68 -11.98 -2.36 -0.79
N ARG A 69 -12.05 -2.94 -2.00
CA ARG A 69 -11.29 -2.46 -3.18
C ARG A 69 -11.69 -1.06 -3.66
N LYS A 70 -12.90 -0.61 -3.33
CA LYS A 70 -13.42 0.73 -3.65
C LYS A 70 -13.23 1.73 -2.52
N GLU A 71 -13.08 1.26 -1.28
CA GLU A 71 -12.95 2.13 -0.10
C GLU A 71 -11.49 2.30 0.34
N VAL A 72 -10.63 1.33 0.04
CA VAL A 72 -9.22 1.34 0.43
C VAL A 72 -8.35 1.34 -0.84
N PRO A 73 -7.63 2.44 -1.12
CA PRO A 73 -6.73 2.52 -2.26
C PRO A 73 -5.69 1.39 -2.23
N LEU A 74 -5.48 0.74 -3.38
CA LEU A 74 -4.49 -0.33 -3.51
C LEU A 74 -3.11 0.22 -3.79
N PHE A 75 -3.06 1.32 -4.55
CA PHE A 75 -1.82 1.97 -4.95
C PHE A 75 -1.89 3.47 -4.65
N MET A 76 -0.73 4.04 -4.44
CA MET A 76 -0.55 5.47 -4.27
C MET A 76 0.52 5.91 -5.27
N ALA A 77 0.18 6.91 -6.08
CA ALA A 77 1.11 7.57 -6.98
C ALA A 77 1.49 8.92 -6.37
N ILE A 78 2.79 9.18 -6.25
CA ILE A 78 3.32 10.45 -5.75
C ILE A 78 4.22 11.03 -6.83
N ARG A 79 3.97 12.28 -7.20
CA ARG A 79 4.91 13.09 -7.99
C ARG A 79 5.61 14.07 -7.06
N ALA A 80 6.93 14.18 -7.23
CA ALA A 80 7.72 15.12 -6.49
C ALA A 80 8.72 15.82 -7.41
N VAL A 81 8.96 17.09 -7.15
CA VAL A 81 9.87 17.97 -7.90
C VAL A 81 11.01 18.41 -7.00
N ARG A 82 12.21 18.61 -7.57
CA ARG A 82 13.36 19.10 -6.80
C ARG A 82 13.10 20.52 -6.31
N ILE A 83 13.44 20.77 -5.05
CA ILE A 83 13.40 22.11 -4.46
C ILE A 83 14.60 22.89 -5.00
N SER A 84 14.32 24.02 -5.67
CA SER A 84 15.31 24.99 -6.18
C SER A 84 15.98 25.76 -5.06
#